data_AF-A0A0F9IHB1-F1
#
_entry.id   AF-A0A0F9IHB1-F1
#
_cell.length_a   1.000
_cell.length_b   1.000
_cell.length_c   1.000
_cell.angle_alpha   90.00
_cell.angle_beta   90.00
_cell.angle_gamma   90.00
#
_symmetry.space_group_name_H-M   'P 1'
#
loop_
_entity.id
_entity.type
_entity.pdbx_description
1 polymer ?
#
loop_
_entity_poly.entity_id
_entity_poly.type
_entity_poly.pdbx_seq_one_letter_code
_entity_poly.pdbx_strand_id
1 'polypeptide(L)'
;MIDYGHLCLLIFAQGTWKESYKNKLLDQIKKNFLSNMNIDDIDVWNEINKSSLFDPKNPRADDKPCELCHALFKIYEGKKGGNDGLILFSHNIISWNGTGNLLTFLLGERNIKKVYYLELDQDSYLIKTKNHIPEIINNIKDIRINRTELFTLLEKEELEFSILYEIGKF
;
A
#
# COMPACT_ATOMS: atom_id res chain seq x y z
N MET A 1 -16.97 9.46 6.33
CA MET A 1 -15.81 9.50 7.25
C MET A 1 -14.60 9.04 6.44
N ILE A 2 -13.49 9.78 6.37
CA ILE A 2 -12.29 9.29 5.66
C ILE A 2 -11.64 8.28 6.58
N ASP A 3 -11.48 7.06 6.09
CA ASP A 3 -10.59 6.09 6.69
C ASP A 3 -9.14 6.46 6.35
N TYR A 4 -8.54 7.27 7.23
CA TYR A 4 -7.11 7.51 7.22
C TYR A 4 -6.37 6.23 7.64
N GLY A 5 -5.19 5.99 7.11
CA GLY A 5 -4.42 4.83 7.52
C GLY A 5 -3.16 4.70 6.67
N HIS A 6 -2.60 3.51 6.57
CA HIS A 6 -1.43 3.27 5.73
C HIS A 6 -1.67 2.08 4.82
N LEU A 7 -1.81 2.32 3.52
CA LEU A 7 -1.78 1.27 2.51
C LEU A 7 -0.35 1.17 1.96
N CYS A 8 0.25 -0.01 2.05
CA CYS A 8 1.65 -0.25 1.72
C CYS A 8 1.78 -1.40 0.72
N LEU A 9 2.42 -1.14 -0.42
CA LEU A 9 2.62 -2.11 -1.50
C LEU A 9 4.10 -2.27 -1.84
N LEU A 10 4.54 -3.52 -2.00
CA LEU A 10 5.80 -3.85 -2.66
C LEU A 10 5.52 -4.83 -3.78
N ILE A 11 5.79 -4.38 -5.00
CA ILE A 11 5.48 -5.10 -6.22
C ILE A 11 6.79 -5.61 -6.81
N PHE A 12 6.97 -6.93 -6.86
CA PHE A 12 8.17 -7.54 -7.41
C PHE A 12 8.08 -7.73 -8.91
N ALA A 13 9.18 -7.41 -9.57
CA ALA A 13 9.37 -7.71 -10.97
C ALA A 13 9.54 -9.22 -11.24
N GLN A 14 8.95 -9.68 -12.33
CA GLN A 14 9.34 -10.90 -13.00
C GLN A 14 10.45 -10.56 -14.01
N GLY A 15 11.70 -10.81 -13.60
CA GLY A 15 12.89 -10.36 -14.34
C GLY A 15 13.23 -8.90 -14.04
N THR A 16 13.96 -8.24 -14.94
CA THR A 16 14.33 -6.83 -14.82
C THR A 16 13.35 -5.97 -15.61
N TRP A 17 12.80 -4.93 -14.97
CA TRP A 17 11.91 -3.98 -15.63
C TRP A 17 12.70 -2.86 -16.29
N LYS A 18 12.30 -2.54 -17.52
CA LYS A 18 12.72 -1.29 -18.18
C LYS A 18 12.04 -0.10 -17.51
N GLU A 19 12.72 1.04 -17.48
CA GLU A 19 12.18 2.27 -16.90
C GLU A 19 10.84 2.69 -17.50
N SER A 20 10.66 2.49 -18.80
CA SER A 20 9.39 2.75 -19.49
C SER A 20 8.23 1.87 -18.98
N TYR A 21 8.51 0.62 -18.58
CA TYR A 21 7.50 -0.25 -17.98
C TYR A 21 7.16 0.23 -16.56
N LYS A 22 8.17 0.58 -15.75
CA LYS A 22 7.97 1.11 -14.39
C LYS A 22 7.06 2.33 -14.38
N ASN A 23 7.35 3.30 -15.26
CA ASN A 23 6.55 4.52 -15.38
C ASN A 23 5.12 4.23 -15.82
N LYS A 24 4.95 3.40 -16.85
CA LYS A 24 3.61 3.00 -17.32
C LYS A 24 2.80 2.29 -16.23
N LEU A 25 3.43 1.35 -15.50
CA LEU A 25 2.79 0.62 -14.41
C LEU A 25 2.40 1.58 -13.29
N LEU A 26 3.30 2.47 -12.88
CA LEU A 26 3.03 3.47 -11.84
C LEU A 26 1.83 4.36 -12.21
N ASP A 27 1.76 4.83 -13.45
CA ASP A 27 0.64 5.66 -13.92
C ASP A 27 -0.70 4.91 -13.91
N GLN A 28 -0.69 3.61 -14.26
CA GLN A 28 -1.88 2.78 -14.19
C GLN A 28 -2.32 2.51 -12.75
N ILE A 29 -1.37 2.24 -11.85
CA ILE A 29 -1.64 2.07 -10.41
C ILE A 29 -2.26 3.36 -9.84
N LYS A 30 -1.69 4.54 -10.14
CA LYS A 30 -2.25 5.84 -9.70
C LYS A 30 -3.70 6.00 -10.14
N LYS A 31 -3.98 5.76 -11.42
CA LYS A 31 -5.34 5.90 -11.98
C LYS A 31 -6.33 4.95 -11.32
N ASN A 32 -5.95 3.68 -11.17
CA ASN A 32 -6.80 2.66 -10.56
C ASN A 32 -7.03 2.96 -9.07
N PHE A 33 -6.00 3.39 -8.34
CA PHE A 33 -6.14 3.80 -6.96
C PHE A 33 -7.14 4.96 -6.80
N LEU A 34 -6.94 6.05 -7.54
CA LEU A 34 -7.78 7.25 -7.46
C LEU A 34 -9.23 6.97 -7.85
N SER A 35 -9.49 6.12 -8.86
CA SER A 35 -10.86 5.78 -9.28
C SER A 35 -11.63 4.96 -8.27
N ASN A 36 -10.95 4.35 -7.29
CA ASN A 36 -11.56 3.50 -6.26
C ASN A 36 -11.55 4.15 -4.86
N MET A 37 -11.10 5.41 -4.76
CA MET A 37 -11.29 6.20 -3.54
C MET A 37 -12.77 6.58 -3.42
N ASN A 38 -13.36 6.37 -2.25
CA ASN A 38 -14.72 6.81 -1.97
C ASN A 38 -14.70 8.31 -1.62
N ILE A 39 -14.89 9.17 -2.63
CA ILE A 39 -14.70 10.64 -2.53
C ILE A 39 -16.01 11.37 -2.18
N ASP A 40 -17.10 10.66 -1.94
CA ASP A 40 -18.45 11.24 -2.00
C ASP A 40 -18.82 12.29 -0.93
N ASP A 41 -18.01 12.58 0.11
CA ASP A 41 -18.45 13.57 1.12
C ASP A 41 -17.38 14.22 2.02
N ILE A 42 -16.17 14.53 1.53
CA ILE A 42 -15.15 15.14 2.42
C ILE A 42 -14.40 16.25 1.67
N ASP A 43 -14.13 17.33 2.39
CA ASP A 43 -13.25 18.44 2.06
C ASP A 43 -11.90 17.95 1.47
N VAL A 44 -11.91 17.57 0.20
CA VAL A 44 -10.73 17.36 -0.66
C VAL A 44 -10.01 18.70 -0.90
N TRP A 45 -10.54 19.80 -0.34
CA TRP A 45 -10.23 21.17 -0.74
C TRP A 45 -8.87 21.72 -0.32
N ASN A 46 -7.97 21.03 0.39
CA ASN A 46 -6.69 21.68 0.71
C ASN A 46 -5.36 20.94 0.53
N GLU A 47 -5.24 19.61 0.50
CA GLU A 47 -3.87 18.99 0.49
C GLU A 47 -3.64 17.78 -0.41
N ILE A 48 -4.47 17.54 -1.43
CA ILE A 48 -3.99 16.72 -2.58
C ILE A 48 -2.81 17.44 -3.31
N ASN A 49 -2.56 18.71 -2.99
CA ASN A 49 -1.35 19.42 -3.40
C ASN A 49 -0.18 19.17 -2.43
N LYS A 50 0.82 18.42 -2.92
CA LYS A 50 2.26 18.38 -2.52
C LYS A 50 2.78 17.08 -1.88
N SER A 51 1.93 16.10 -1.60
CA SER A 51 2.39 14.75 -1.25
C SER A 51 2.33 13.86 -2.47
N SER A 52 3.46 13.28 -2.87
CA SER A 52 3.46 12.19 -3.86
C SER A 52 2.51 11.10 -3.37
N LEU A 53 1.51 10.71 -4.17
CA LEU A 53 0.49 9.71 -3.80
C LEU A 53 1.09 8.45 -3.15
N PHE A 54 2.30 8.08 -3.58
CA PHE A 54 3.02 6.88 -3.14
C PHE A 54 4.23 7.12 -2.22
N ASP A 55 4.44 8.37 -1.83
CA ASP A 55 5.38 8.81 -0.78
C ASP A 55 4.74 10.01 -0.05
N PRO A 56 3.69 9.75 0.74
CA PRO A 56 2.83 10.80 1.25
C PRO A 56 3.47 11.43 2.49
N LYS A 57 3.52 12.78 2.53
CA LYS A 57 3.83 13.49 3.77
C LYS A 57 2.73 13.23 4.80
N ASN A 58 3.06 13.42 6.07
CA ASN A 58 2.08 13.30 7.15
C ASN A 58 0.94 14.32 6.93
N PRO A 59 -0.34 13.89 6.89
CA PRO A 59 -1.47 14.78 6.61
C PRO A 59 -1.81 15.76 7.75
N ARG A 60 -1.03 15.82 8.84
CA ARG A 60 -1.10 16.92 9.82
C ARG A 60 0.20 17.72 9.98
N ALA A 61 1.15 17.59 9.05
CA ALA A 61 2.41 18.33 9.13
C ALA A 61 2.85 18.84 7.76
N ASP A 62 2.77 20.15 7.59
CA ASP A 62 2.97 20.86 6.32
C ASP A 62 4.35 20.58 5.67
N ASP A 63 5.34 20.05 6.42
CA ASP A 63 6.69 19.78 5.90
C ASP A 63 7.43 18.56 6.48
N LYS A 64 6.77 17.62 7.19
CA LYS A 64 7.48 16.44 7.76
C LYS A 64 7.09 15.11 7.12
N PRO A 65 8.06 14.25 6.74
CA PRO A 65 7.78 12.91 6.25
C PRO A 65 7.13 12.06 7.35
N CYS A 66 6.22 11.15 6.97
CA CYS A 66 5.59 10.24 7.93
C CYS A 66 6.61 9.22 8.46
N GLU A 67 6.80 9.20 9.78
CA GLU A 67 7.81 8.36 10.42
C GLU A 67 7.44 6.88 10.39
N LEU A 68 6.14 6.56 10.40
CA LEU A 68 5.66 5.19 10.23
C LEU A 68 5.88 4.73 8.78
N CYS A 69 5.56 5.53 7.76
CA CYS A 69 5.93 5.25 6.36
C CYS A 69 7.44 5.00 6.20
N HIS A 70 8.29 5.78 6.87
CA HIS A 70 9.73 5.58 6.82
C HIS A 70 10.16 4.26 7.49
N ALA A 71 9.54 3.88 8.61
CA ALA A 71 9.81 2.60 9.27
C ALA A 71 9.36 1.41 8.40
N LEU A 72 8.17 1.51 7.79
CA LEU A 72 7.63 0.51 6.87
C LEU A 72 8.47 0.41 5.59
N PHE A 73 8.96 1.54 5.05
CA PHE A 73 9.87 1.56 3.92
C PHE A 73 11.11 0.71 4.19
N LYS A 74 11.70 0.79 5.39
CA LYS A 74 12.86 -0.05 5.77
C LYS A 74 12.53 -1.54 5.76
N ILE A 75 11.32 -1.93 6.21
CA ILE A 75 10.85 -3.32 6.15
C ILE A 75 10.71 -3.78 4.70
N TYR A 76 10.10 -2.95 3.87
CA TYR A 76 9.84 -3.24 2.47
C TYR A 76 11.14 -3.29 1.65
N GLU A 77 12.10 -2.39 1.89
CA GLU A 77 13.45 -2.45 1.30
C GLU A 77 14.19 -3.73 1.72
N GLY A 78 14.12 -4.10 3.00
CA GLY A 78 14.69 -5.36 3.49
C GLY A 78 14.10 -6.59 2.80
N LYS A 79 12.77 -6.60 2.58
CA LYS A 79 12.06 -7.66 1.85
C LYS A 79 12.39 -7.66 0.35
N LYS A 80 12.49 -6.48 -0.28
CA LYS A 80 12.86 -6.31 -1.70
C LYS A 80 14.28 -6.81 -1.96
N GLY A 81 15.23 -6.48 -1.07
CA GLY A 81 16.64 -6.80 -1.23
C GLY A 81 17.17 -6.30 -2.58
N GLY A 82 17.97 -7.12 -3.27
CA GLY A 82 18.49 -6.79 -4.60
C GLY A 82 17.51 -6.98 -5.76
N ASN A 83 16.25 -7.32 -5.50
CA ASN A 83 15.28 -7.58 -6.57
C ASN A 83 14.72 -6.29 -7.16
N ASP A 84 14.44 -6.31 -8.47
CA ASP A 84 13.74 -5.21 -9.11
C ASP A 84 12.25 -5.21 -8.70
N GLY A 85 11.68 -4.02 -8.56
CA GLY A 85 10.34 -3.83 -8.01
C GLY A 85 10.06 -2.41 -7.53
N LEU A 86 8.79 -2.12 -7.25
CA LEU A 86 8.31 -0.80 -6.80
C LEU A 86 7.78 -0.91 -5.37
N ILE A 87 8.15 0.04 -4.53
CA ILE A 87 7.57 0.24 -3.20
C ILE A 87 6.69 1.48 -3.24
N LEU A 88 5.45 1.38 -2.75
CA LEU A 88 4.44 2.42 -2.82
C LEU A 88 3.69 2.52 -1.48
N PHE A 89 3.45 3.74 -1.00
CA PHE A 89 2.76 4.00 0.28
C PHE A 89 1.66 5.04 0.12
N SER A 90 0.47 4.86 0.70
CA SER A 90 -0.59 5.88 0.69
C SER A 90 -1.13 6.09 2.10
N HIS A 91 -1.45 7.34 2.46
CA HIS A 91 -2.19 7.65 3.69
C HIS A 91 -3.70 7.52 3.53
N ASN A 92 -4.15 7.12 2.35
CA ASN A 92 -5.55 6.86 2.07
C ASN A 92 -5.76 5.36 1.96
N ILE A 93 -6.79 4.87 2.63
CA ILE A 93 -7.31 3.53 2.43
C ILE A 93 -8.38 3.59 1.35
N ILE A 94 -8.41 2.60 0.46
CA ILE A 94 -9.48 2.44 -0.52
C ILE A 94 -10.49 1.43 0.00
N SER A 95 -11.73 1.50 -0.50
CA SER A 95 -12.75 0.52 -0.11
C SER A 95 -12.28 -0.91 -0.39
N TRP A 96 -12.90 -1.87 0.29
CA TRP A 96 -12.65 -3.30 0.08
C TRP A 96 -12.65 -3.71 -1.41
N ASN A 97 -13.69 -3.28 -2.14
CA ASN A 97 -13.80 -3.50 -3.58
C ASN A 97 -12.65 -2.82 -4.36
N GLY A 98 -12.25 -1.63 -3.93
CA GLY A 98 -11.08 -0.94 -4.47
C GLY A 98 -9.78 -1.72 -4.28
N THR A 99 -9.54 -2.25 -3.09
CA THR A 99 -8.41 -3.13 -2.78
C THR A 99 -8.44 -4.37 -3.67
N GLY A 100 -9.60 -5.01 -3.79
CA GLY A 100 -9.80 -6.16 -4.68
C GLY A 100 -9.46 -5.84 -6.13
N ASN A 101 -9.93 -4.71 -6.65
CA ASN A 101 -9.65 -4.26 -8.02
C ASN A 101 -8.16 -3.98 -8.25
N LEU A 102 -7.51 -3.32 -7.29
CA LEU A 102 -6.08 -2.99 -7.38
C LEU A 102 -5.21 -4.25 -7.36
N LEU A 103 -5.44 -5.15 -6.40
CA LEU A 103 -4.67 -6.39 -6.28
C LEU A 103 -4.92 -7.32 -7.46
N THR A 104 -6.15 -7.41 -7.95
CA THR A 104 -6.50 -8.18 -9.16
C THR A 104 -5.76 -7.65 -10.39
N PHE A 105 -5.73 -6.32 -10.57
CA PHE A 105 -4.97 -5.68 -11.65
C PHE A 105 -3.48 -6.02 -11.57
N LEU A 106 -2.86 -5.80 -10.40
CA LEU A 106 -1.43 -6.05 -10.19
C LEU A 106 -1.06 -7.52 -10.43
N LEU A 107 -1.84 -8.45 -9.88
CA LEU A 107 -1.60 -9.88 -10.06
C LEU A 107 -1.96 -10.37 -11.48
N GLY A 108 -2.72 -9.59 -12.25
CA GLY A 108 -2.98 -9.82 -13.67
C GLY A 108 -1.76 -9.54 -14.56
N GLU A 109 -0.94 -8.54 -14.22
CA GLU A 109 0.19 -8.08 -15.03
C GLU A 109 1.30 -9.15 -15.20
N ARG A 110 1.63 -9.50 -16.46
CA ARG A 110 2.57 -10.58 -16.78
C ARG A 110 3.98 -10.38 -16.22
N ASN A 111 4.39 -9.13 -16.03
CA ASN A 111 5.73 -8.81 -15.55
C ASN A 111 5.78 -8.66 -14.02
N ILE A 112 4.70 -8.91 -13.28
CA ILE A 112 4.68 -8.91 -11.81
C ILE A 112 4.78 -10.35 -11.31
N LYS A 113 5.76 -10.63 -10.42
CA LYS A 113 6.00 -11.96 -9.84
C LYS A 113 5.18 -12.21 -8.57
N LYS A 114 5.16 -11.23 -7.68
CA LYS A 114 4.45 -11.26 -6.40
C LYS A 114 4.22 -9.86 -5.88
N VAL A 115 3.27 -9.71 -4.96
CA VAL A 115 2.93 -8.44 -4.31
C VAL A 115 2.94 -8.65 -2.80
N TYR A 116 3.59 -7.75 -2.07
CA TYR A 116 3.38 -7.59 -0.64
C TYR A 116 2.35 -6.50 -0.43
N TYR A 117 1.37 -6.77 0.41
CA TYR A 117 0.27 -5.87 0.73
C TYR A 117 0.08 -5.78 2.24
N LEU A 118 -0.05 -4.56 2.75
CA LEU A 118 -0.35 -4.27 4.14
C LEU A 118 -1.27 -3.06 4.20
N GLU A 119 -2.30 -3.17 5.03
CA GLU A 119 -3.07 -2.02 5.50
C GLU A 119 -2.92 -1.88 7.02
N LEU A 120 -2.75 -0.65 7.47
CA LEU A 120 -2.86 -0.27 8.88
C LEU A 120 -4.04 0.67 9.03
N ASP A 121 -4.83 0.46 10.08
CA ASP A 121 -6.06 1.20 10.39
C ASP A 121 -5.82 2.69 10.76
N GLN A 122 -6.91 3.41 11.05
CA GLN A 122 -6.89 4.81 11.47
C GLN A 122 -6.11 5.07 12.76
N ASP A 123 -5.99 4.10 13.67
CA ASP A 123 -5.28 4.29 14.93
C ASP A 123 -3.77 4.46 14.70
N SER A 124 -3.26 3.93 13.58
CA SER A 124 -1.89 4.19 13.11
C SER A 124 -1.59 5.67 12.78
N TYR A 125 -2.63 6.50 12.59
CA TYR A 125 -2.52 7.92 12.23
C TYR A 125 -2.50 8.89 13.44
N LEU A 126 -2.81 8.43 14.65
CA LEU A 126 -2.89 9.30 15.83
C LEU A 126 -1.49 9.70 16.33
N ILE A 127 -1.02 10.85 15.83
CA ILE A 127 0.25 11.61 15.99
C ILE A 127 1.02 11.62 17.34
N LYS A 128 0.61 10.91 18.38
CA LYS A 128 1.48 10.65 19.55
C LYS A 128 2.43 9.44 19.35
N THR A 129 2.54 8.95 18.12
CA THR A 129 2.98 7.59 17.73
C THR A 129 4.48 7.33 17.65
N LYS A 130 5.40 8.30 17.80
CA LYS A 130 6.86 7.99 17.79
C LYS A 130 7.23 6.82 18.71
N ASN A 131 6.62 6.79 19.89
CA ASN A 131 6.86 5.75 20.90
C ASN A 131 6.13 4.43 20.60
N HIS A 132 5.07 4.46 19.79
CA HIS A 132 4.28 3.29 19.40
C HIS A 132 4.68 2.69 18.05
N ILE A 133 5.46 3.39 17.22
CA ILE A 133 5.98 2.84 15.96
C ILE A 133 6.64 1.47 16.20
N PRO A 134 7.53 1.27 17.20
CA PRO A 134 8.10 -0.05 17.46
C PRO A 134 7.05 -1.12 17.76
N GLU A 135 5.99 -0.76 18.50
CA GLU A 135 4.88 -1.67 18.84
C GLU A 135 4.07 -2.03 17.59
N ILE A 136 3.67 -1.04 16.79
CA ILE A 136 2.97 -1.23 15.51
C ILE A 136 3.78 -2.17 14.61
N ILE A 137 5.07 -1.87 14.42
CA ILE A 137 5.97 -2.68 13.59
C ILE A 137 6.10 -4.11 14.15
N ASN A 138 6.24 -4.28 15.46
CA ASN A 138 6.36 -5.60 16.09
C ASN A 138 5.06 -6.42 15.99
N ASN A 139 3.91 -5.77 15.85
CA ASN A 139 2.61 -6.41 15.70
C ASN A 139 2.30 -6.80 14.24
N ILE A 140 3.07 -6.33 13.26
CA ILE A 140 2.92 -6.75 11.87
C ILE A 140 3.30 -8.23 11.75
N LYS A 141 2.34 -9.05 11.36
CA LYS A 141 2.58 -10.47 11.09
C LYS A 141 2.70 -10.69 9.59
N ASP A 142 3.69 -11.49 9.20
CA ASP A 142 3.88 -11.89 7.81
C ASP A 142 3.09 -13.18 7.53
N ILE A 143 2.22 -13.15 6.53
CA ILE A 143 1.52 -14.34 6.04
C ILE A 143 1.79 -14.47 4.55
N ARG A 144 2.16 -15.66 4.11
CA ARG A 144 2.32 -15.98 2.69
C ARG A 144 1.08 -16.69 2.19
N ILE A 145 0.48 -16.15 1.13
CA ILE A 145 -0.69 -16.70 0.46
C ILE A 145 -0.45 -16.75 -1.05
N ASN A 146 -1.19 -17.60 -1.74
CA ASN A 146 -1.27 -17.60 -3.20
C ASN A 146 -2.44 -16.74 -3.68
N ARG A 147 -2.53 -16.55 -5.00
CA ARG A 147 -3.58 -15.76 -5.64
C ARG A 147 -5.00 -16.27 -5.35
N THR A 148 -5.20 -17.58 -5.31
CA THR A 148 -6.52 -18.18 -5.04
C THR A 148 -6.96 -17.91 -3.61
N GLU A 149 -6.05 -18.08 -2.65
CA GLU A 149 -6.28 -17.74 -1.23
C GLU A 149 -6.61 -16.26 -1.06
N LEU A 150 -5.88 -15.36 -1.73
CA LEU A 150 -6.19 -13.94 -1.72
C LEU A 150 -7.61 -13.67 -2.23
N PHE A 151 -8.01 -14.26 -3.35
CA PHE A 151 -9.35 -14.04 -3.90
C PHE A 151 -10.44 -14.59 -3.00
N THR A 152 -10.21 -15.71 -2.32
CA THR A 152 -11.14 -16.20 -1.29
C THR A 152 -11.27 -15.22 -0.13
N LEU A 153 -10.15 -14.64 0.36
CA LEU A 153 -10.19 -13.62 1.41
C LEU A 153 -10.93 -12.37 0.93
N LEU A 154 -10.67 -11.93 -0.31
CA LEU A 154 -11.36 -10.81 -0.98
C LEU A 154 -12.87 -11.03 -1.12
N GLU A 155 -13.30 -12.22 -1.52
CA GLU A 155 -14.73 -12.54 -1.65
C GLU A 155 -15.47 -12.54 -0.31
N LYS A 156 -14.76 -12.84 0.78
CA LYS A 156 -15.33 -12.97 2.12
C LYS A 156 -15.16 -11.74 3.03
N GLU A 157 -14.45 -10.72 2.57
CA GLU A 157 -14.15 -9.54 3.40
C GLU A 157 -13.25 -9.86 4.61
N GLU A 158 -12.30 -10.80 4.47
CA GLU A 158 -11.50 -11.40 5.57
C GLU A 158 -10.01 -11.00 5.63
N LEU A 159 -9.61 -9.90 4.98
CA LEU A 159 -8.23 -9.37 5.08
C LEU A 159 -8.18 -8.52 6.35
N GLU A 160 -7.15 -8.78 7.14
CA GLU A 160 -6.96 -8.16 8.44
C GLU A 160 -5.95 -7.02 8.34
N PHE A 161 -6.21 -5.94 9.08
CA PHE A 161 -5.23 -4.89 9.31
C PHE A 161 -4.00 -5.45 10.05
N SER A 162 -2.84 -4.83 9.84
CA SER A 162 -1.57 -5.24 10.45
C SER A 162 -1.07 -6.64 10.05
N ILE A 163 -1.65 -7.24 9.00
CA ILE A 163 -1.08 -8.43 8.36
C ILE A 163 -0.38 -8.01 7.06
N LEU A 164 0.91 -8.35 6.96
CA LEU A 164 1.69 -8.21 5.74
C LEU A 164 1.51 -9.48 4.89
N TYR A 165 0.65 -9.39 3.89
CA TYR A 165 0.37 -10.47 2.96
C TYR A 165 1.44 -10.52 1.86
N GLU A 166 2.25 -11.58 1.84
CA GLU A 166 3.05 -11.96 0.67
C GLU A 166 2.20 -12.78 -0.30
N ILE A 167 1.75 -12.16 -1.38
CA ILE A 167 0.87 -12.80 -2.37
C ILE A 167 1.69 -13.27 -3.57
N GLY A 168 1.84 -14.59 -3.69
CA GLY A 168 2.43 -15.24 -4.87
C GLY A 168 1.44 -15.33 -6.03
N LYS A 169 1.90 -14.98 -7.25
CA LYS A 169 1.09 -15.11 -8.48
C LYS A 169 0.94 -16.55 -8.97
N PHE A 170 1.91 -17.42 -8.67
CA PHE A 170 2.00 -18.82 -9.10
C PHE A 170 2.09 -19.76 -7.90
#